data_AF-A0A7S1BTS6-F1
#
_entry.id   AF-A0A7S1BTS6-F1
#
_cell.length_a   1.000
_cell.length_b   1.000
_cell.length_c   1.000
_cell.angle_alpha   90.00
_cell.angle_beta   90.00
_cell.angle_gamma   90.00
#
_symmetry.space_group_name_H-M   'P 1'
#
loop_
_entity.id
_entity.type
_entity.pdbx_description
1 polymer ?
#
loop_
_entity_poly.entity_id
_entity_poly.type
_entity_poly.pdbx_seq_one_letter_code
_entity_poly.pdbx_strand_id
1 'polypeptide(L)'
;MCNCNFVRNVFVSFSPSGAFVPSSRNILSSSGISSGSSRVVNNNVASFGLHMSTTVEDTATQVEEEDAFQPMRPPDKSLTWDNVAKQLSDTFGYSDEEIASYASSRSDRDSLLKLYRTMQECRGFENACNQNYMQGKIRGFMHLDNGQESIPGLVADSIKNGDKKYSYYREHTHALASGVD
;
A
#
# COMPACT_ATOMS: atom_id res chain seq x y z
N MET A 1 -8.03 -10.07 24.10
CA MET A 1 -8.74 -9.05 24.90
C MET A 1 -7.97 -7.76 24.70
N CYS A 2 -8.40 -6.95 23.74
CA CYS A 2 -7.82 -5.63 23.50
C CYS A 2 -8.04 -4.78 24.75
N ASN A 3 -6.98 -4.31 25.39
CA ASN A 3 -7.10 -3.48 26.58
C ASN A 3 -7.51 -2.07 26.13
N CYS A 4 -8.82 -1.78 26.13
CA CYS A 4 -9.37 -0.49 25.68
C CYS A 4 -8.74 0.74 26.37
N ASN A 5 -8.14 0.56 27.56
CA ASN A 5 -7.41 1.63 28.26
C ASN A 5 -6.11 2.08 27.55
N PHE A 6 -5.54 1.24 26.69
CA PHE A 6 -4.34 1.58 25.91
C PHE A 6 -4.66 2.57 24.78
N VAL A 7 -5.75 2.32 24.04
CA VAL A 7 -6.21 3.18 22.94
C VAL A 7 -6.49 4.60 23.46
N ARG A 8 -7.22 4.72 24.57
CA ARG A 8 -7.51 6.01 25.21
C ARG A 8 -6.28 6.82 25.58
N ASN A 9 -5.28 6.21 26.22
CA ASN A 9 -4.10 6.94 26.67
C ASN A 9 -3.25 7.48 25.52
N VAL A 10 -3.20 6.78 24.38
CA VAL A 10 -2.52 7.28 23.18
C VAL A 10 -3.35 8.38 22.50
N PHE A 11 -4.67 8.23 22.46
CA PHE A 11 -5.56 9.23 21.87
C PHE A 11 -5.51 10.59 22.60
N VAL A 12 -5.43 10.60 23.94
CA VAL A 12 -5.25 11.86 24.71
C VAL A 12 -3.93 12.58 24.38
N SER A 13 -2.89 11.84 23.95
CA SER A 13 -1.63 12.44 23.47
C SER A 13 -1.70 12.95 22.03
N PHE A 14 -2.74 12.57 21.28
CA PHE A 14 -2.98 12.94 19.88
C PHE A 14 -4.12 13.97 19.79
N SER A 15 -3.87 15.20 20.24
CA SER A 15 -4.82 16.32 20.02
C SER A 15 -4.78 16.75 18.54
N PRO A 16 -5.94 16.93 17.87
CA PRO A 16 -6.02 17.28 16.44
C PRO A 16 -5.67 18.76 16.13
N SER A 17 -5.13 19.49 17.11
CA SER A 17 -4.87 20.94 17.01
C SER A 17 -3.52 21.29 16.35
N GLY A 18 -2.76 20.30 15.86
CA GLY A 18 -1.43 20.50 15.26
C GLY A 18 -1.50 20.78 13.76
N ALA A 19 -1.45 22.05 13.38
CA ALA A 19 -1.35 22.49 11.99
C ALA A 19 -0.20 21.78 11.24
N PHE A 20 -0.53 21.18 10.10
CA PHE A 20 0.40 20.59 9.15
C PHE A 20 1.21 21.71 8.48
N VAL A 21 2.50 21.83 8.82
CA VAL A 21 3.45 22.71 8.13
C VAL A 21 4.20 21.88 7.09
N PRO A 22 3.98 22.11 5.77
CA PRO A 22 4.70 21.37 4.74
C PRO A 22 6.16 21.88 4.65
N SER A 23 7.12 20.98 4.84
CA SER A 23 8.53 21.22 4.53
C SER A 23 8.73 21.23 3.02
N SER A 24 9.01 22.41 2.47
CA SER A 24 9.32 22.61 1.05
C SER A 24 10.67 21.97 0.71
N ARG A 25 10.68 20.93 -0.13
CA ARG A 25 11.90 20.51 -0.85
C ARG A 25 11.78 20.93 -2.31
N ASN A 26 12.73 21.75 -2.74
CA ASN A 26 12.88 22.27 -4.09
C ASN A 26 13.02 21.14 -5.12
N ILE A 27 12.18 21.18 -6.15
CA ILE A 27 12.33 20.40 -7.39
C ILE A 27 12.99 21.34 -8.40
N LEU A 28 14.23 21.06 -8.77
CA LEU A 28 14.91 21.75 -9.88
C LEU A 28 14.54 21.05 -11.19
N SER A 29 13.75 21.74 -12.00
CA SER A 29 13.48 21.44 -13.41
C SER A 29 14.56 22.05 -14.29
N SER A 30 15.09 21.32 -15.27
CA SER A 30 15.68 21.92 -16.46
C SER A 30 15.33 21.11 -17.71
N SER A 31 14.38 21.66 -18.47
CA SER A 31 14.17 21.35 -19.88
C SER A 31 15.05 22.28 -20.71
N GLY A 32 15.75 21.74 -21.71
CA GLY A 32 16.54 22.52 -22.67
C GLY A 32 16.68 21.77 -24.00
N ILE A 33 15.84 22.15 -24.96
CA ILE A 33 15.87 21.73 -26.37
C ILE A 33 16.96 22.54 -27.10
N SER A 34 17.76 21.91 -27.97
CA SER A 34 18.34 22.59 -29.13
C SER A 34 18.81 21.60 -30.22
N SER A 35 18.21 21.77 -31.39
CA SER A 35 18.52 21.20 -32.71
C SER A 35 19.91 21.55 -33.25
N GLY A 36 20.50 20.71 -34.10
CA GLY A 36 21.61 21.10 -34.99
C GLY A 36 22.22 19.95 -35.80
N SER A 37 22.21 20.10 -37.12
CA SER A 37 22.58 19.10 -38.14
C SER A 37 24.05 19.22 -38.62
N SER A 38 24.64 18.06 -38.96
CA SER A 38 25.72 17.81 -39.95
C SER A 38 27.15 18.36 -39.73
N ARG A 39 28.16 17.47 -39.77
CA ARG A 39 29.15 17.35 -40.88
C ARG A 39 30.21 16.26 -40.61
N VAL A 40 30.51 15.54 -41.69
CA VAL A 40 31.56 14.52 -41.87
C VAL A 40 32.95 15.16 -41.86
N VAL A 41 33.94 14.51 -41.24
CA VAL A 41 35.35 14.51 -41.71
C VAL A 41 36.00 13.15 -41.43
N ASN A 42 36.33 12.44 -42.50
CA ASN A 42 37.28 11.33 -42.53
C ASN A 42 38.70 11.91 -42.61
N ASN A 43 39.67 11.31 -41.92
CA ASN A 43 41.09 11.46 -42.27
C ASN A 43 41.84 10.15 -41.96
N ASN A 44 42.27 9.47 -43.03
CA ASN A 44 43.20 8.35 -43.02
C ASN A 44 44.63 8.85 -42.78
N VAL A 45 45.40 8.26 -41.84
CA VAL A 45 46.85 8.01 -42.04
C VAL A 45 47.33 6.82 -41.18
N ALA A 46 47.78 5.78 -41.90
CA ALA A 46 48.82 4.75 -41.66
C ALA A 46 49.24 4.24 -40.26
N SER A 47 49.20 2.90 -40.17
CA SER A 47 50.26 1.97 -39.70
C SER A 47 50.57 1.87 -38.20
N PHE A 48 50.21 0.74 -37.60
CA PHE A 48 51.18 -0.34 -37.29
C PHE A 48 50.41 -1.58 -36.83
N GLY A 49 50.78 -2.74 -37.36
CA GLY A 49 50.10 -4.00 -37.08
C GLY A 49 50.27 -4.47 -35.65
N LEU A 50 49.29 -5.24 -35.19
CA LEU A 50 49.46 -6.53 -34.51
C LEU A 50 48.11 -7.25 -34.60
N HIS A 51 48.07 -8.30 -35.42
CA HIS A 51 46.92 -9.19 -35.54
C HIS A 51 46.92 -10.10 -34.31
N MET A 52 46.17 -9.72 -33.27
CA MET A 52 45.71 -10.67 -32.26
C MET A 52 44.33 -11.12 -32.70
N SER A 53 44.25 -12.30 -33.30
CA SER A 53 42.97 -12.98 -33.54
C SER A 53 42.44 -13.39 -32.18
N THR A 54 41.63 -12.53 -31.56
CA THR A 54 40.73 -12.93 -30.48
C THR A 54 39.46 -13.39 -31.17
N THR A 55 39.20 -14.69 -31.20
CA THR A 55 37.87 -15.21 -31.51
C THR A 55 36.92 -14.69 -30.41
N VAL A 56 36.28 -13.55 -30.65
CA VAL A 56 35.06 -13.21 -29.92
C VAL A 56 34.01 -14.11 -30.52
N GLU A 57 33.80 -15.26 -29.89
CA GLU A 57 32.53 -15.94 -30.09
C GLU A 57 31.47 -14.95 -29.60
N ASP A 58 30.64 -14.46 -30.53
CA ASP A 58 29.36 -13.85 -30.21
C ASP A 58 28.54 -14.93 -29.51
N THR A 59 28.81 -15.13 -28.22
CA THR A 59 27.87 -15.79 -27.33
C THR A 59 26.74 -14.78 -27.25
N ALA A 60 25.77 -14.93 -28.15
CA ALA A 60 24.46 -14.35 -27.99
C ALA A 60 24.07 -14.68 -26.56
N THR A 61 24.17 -13.68 -25.69
CA THR A 61 23.68 -13.80 -24.33
C THR A 61 22.21 -14.05 -24.56
N GLN A 62 21.79 -15.30 -24.37
CA GLN A 62 20.38 -15.58 -24.23
C GLN A 62 19.96 -14.68 -23.10
N VAL A 63 19.10 -13.72 -23.41
CA VAL A 63 18.38 -12.98 -22.39
C VAL A 63 17.52 -14.07 -21.76
N GLU A 64 18.08 -14.73 -20.74
CA GLU A 64 17.34 -15.61 -19.84
C GLU A 64 16.10 -14.80 -19.47
N GLU A 65 14.92 -15.35 -19.82
CA GLU A 65 13.64 -14.74 -19.48
C GLU A 65 13.70 -14.36 -18.00
N GLU A 66 13.66 -13.06 -17.71
CA GLU A 66 13.72 -12.57 -16.34
C GLU A 66 12.69 -13.34 -15.51
N ASP A 67 13.14 -14.07 -14.48
CA ASP A 67 12.30 -14.86 -13.58
C ASP A 67 11.16 -13.97 -13.06
N ALA A 68 10.01 -14.05 -13.72
CA ALA A 68 8.87 -13.21 -13.44
C ALA A 68 8.49 -13.41 -11.98
N PHE A 69 8.42 -12.33 -11.20
CA PHE A 69 8.10 -12.36 -9.77
C PHE A 69 6.89 -13.26 -9.51
N GLN A 70 7.15 -14.45 -8.95
CA GLN A 70 6.10 -15.37 -8.50
C GLN A 70 5.80 -15.06 -7.03
N PRO A 71 4.64 -14.47 -6.71
CA PRO A 71 4.27 -14.26 -5.31
C PRO A 71 4.13 -15.61 -4.61
N MET A 72 4.66 -15.70 -3.38
CA MET A 72 4.61 -16.91 -2.53
C MET A 72 3.20 -17.50 -2.36
N ARG A 73 2.16 -16.66 -2.48
CA ARG A 73 0.77 -17.07 -2.59
C ARG A 73 0.19 -16.47 -3.87
N PRO A 74 -0.04 -17.27 -4.92
CA PRO A 74 -0.66 -16.75 -6.13
C PRO A 74 -2.09 -16.27 -5.83
N PRO A 75 -2.57 -15.23 -6.54
CA PRO A 75 -3.94 -14.77 -6.41
C PRO A 75 -4.90 -15.87 -6.85
N ASP A 76 -5.94 -16.11 -6.05
CA ASP A 76 -6.97 -17.07 -6.39
C ASP A 76 -7.87 -16.50 -7.50
N LYS A 77 -7.80 -17.11 -8.68
CA LYS A 77 -8.57 -16.69 -9.86
C LYS A 77 -10.07 -16.96 -9.75
N SER A 78 -10.50 -17.76 -8.76
CA SER A 78 -11.92 -18.06 -8.53
C SER A 78 -12.66 -16.95 -7.77
N LEU A 79 -11.93 -16.03 -7.12
CA LEU A 79 -12.47 -14.87 -6.38
C LEU A 79 -12.89 -13.74 -7.33
N THR A 80 -13.81 -14.04 -8.26
CA THR A 80 -14.47 -13.03 -9.09
C THR A 80 -15.69 -12.46 -8.35
N TRP A 81 -16.07 -11.23 -8.68
CA TRP A 81 -17.25 -10.59 -8.09
C TRP A 81 -18.52 -11.43 -8.28
N ASP A 82 -18.68 -12.07 -9.44
CA ASP A 82 -19.84 -12.90 -9.75
C ASP A 82 -19.96 -14.11 -8.81
N ASN A 83 -18.83 -14.73 -8.45
CA ASN A 83 -18.81 -15.86 -7.53
C ASN A 83 -19.05 -15.42 -6.09
N VAL A 84 -18.48 -14.28 -5.70
CA VAL A 84 -18.70 -13.68 -4.37
C VAL A 84 -20.18 -13.27 -4.20
N ALA A 85 -20.78 -12.64 -5.21
CA ALA A 85 -22.18 -12.23 -5.19
C ALA A 85 -23.13 -13.42 -4.99
N LYS A 86 -22.89 -14.53 -5.70
CA LYS A 86 -23.63 -15.79 -5.50
C LYS A 86 -23.47 -16.34 -4.09
N GLN A 87 -22.25 -16.29 -3.54
CA GLN A 87 -22.02 -16.75 -2.17
C GLN A 87 -22.76 -15.88 -1.14
N LEU A 88 -22.86 -14.56 -1.36
CA LEU A 88 -23.61 -13.64 -0.51
C LEU A 88 -25.11 -13.94 -0.51
N SER A 89 -25.71 -14.23 -1.67
CA SER A 89 -27.12 -14.64 -1.74
C SER A 89 -27.34 -16.02 -1.11
N ASP A 90 -26.52 -17.01 -1.48
CA ASP A 90 -26.78 -18.42 -1.16
C ASP A 90 -26.47 -18.76 0.30
N THR A 91 -25.39 -18.20 0.84
CA THR A 91 -24.90 -18.53 2.20
C THR A 91 -25.41 -17.55 3.24
N PHE A 92 -25.44 -16.26 2.90
CA PHE A 92 -25.72 -15.19 3.87
C PHE A 92 -27.12 -14.59 3.70
N GLY A 93 -27.88 -14.98 2.67
CA GLY A 93 -29.26 -14.54 2.46
C GLY A 93 -29.40 -13.06 2.14
N TYR A 94 -28.37 -12.44 1.54
CA TYR A 94 -28.42 -11.04 1.13
C TYR A 94 -29.42 -10.84 -0.02
N SER A 95 -30.12 -9.71 -0.01
CA SER A 95 -30.99 -9.33 -1.12
C SER A 95 -30.20 -8.80 -2.31
N ASP A 96 -30.75 -8.92 -3.52
CA ASP A 96 -30.11 -8.42 -4.75
C ASP A 96 -29.88 -6.90 -4.70
N GLU A 97 -30.75 -6.17 -4.00
CA GLU A 97 -30.63 -4.72 -3.78
C GLU A 97 -29.42 -4.37 -2.92
N GLU A 98 -29.19 -5.11 -1.84
CA GLU A 98 -28.00 -4.95 -0.98
C GLU A 98 -26.72 -5.27 -1.76
N ILE A 99 -26.73 -6.33 -2.57
CA ILE A 99 -25.57 -6.72 -3.40
C ILE A 99 -25.26 -5.61 -4.43
N ALA A 100 -26.29 -5.03 -5.06
CA ALA A 100 -26.13 -3.91 -5.98
C ALA A 100 -25.55 -2.66 -5.31
N SER A 101 -25.88 -2.42 -4.03
CA SER A 101 -25.34 -1.29 -3.27
C SER A 101 -23.80 -1.33 -3.17
N TYR A 102 -23.21 -2.50 -2.95
CA TYR A 102 -21.75 -2.68 -2.89
C TYR A 102 -21.05 -2.44 -4.23
N ALA A 103 -21.72 -2.72 -5.36
CA ALA A 103 -21.18 -2.39 -6.67
C ALA A 103 -21.14 -0.86 -6.89
N SER A 104 -22.12 -0.13 -6.34
CA SER A 104 -22.18 1.32 -6.44
C SER A 104 -21.23 2.04 -5.47
N SER A 105 -21.02 1.51 -4.26
CA SER A 105 -20.13 2.13 -3.26
C SER A 105 -18.65 2.13 -3.70
N ARG A 106 -18.27 1.19 -4.58
CA ARG A 106 -16.92 1.11 -5.14
C ARG A 106 -16.51 2.38 -5.92
N SER A 107 -17.46 3.09 -6.53
CA SER A 107 -17.20 4.31 -7.31
C SER A 107 -17.59 5.59 -6.59
N ASP A 108 -18.22 5.47 -5.41
CA ASP A 108 -18.62 6.63 -4.63
C ASP A 108 -17.41 7.32 -3.99
N ARG A 109 -17.27 8.62 -4.26
CA ARG A 109 -16.14 9.42 -3.80
C ARG A 109 -16.12 9.53 -2.29
N ASP A 110 -17.26 9.72 -1.65
CA ASP A 110 -17.33 9.98 -0.21
C ASP A 110 -17.01 8.72 0.59
N SER A 111 -17.52 7.57 0.14
CA SER A 111 -17.17 6.25 0.70
C SER A 111 -15.66 5.97 0.58
N LEU A 112 -15.06 6.22 -0.59
CA LEU A 112 -13.61 6.05 -0.78
C LEU A 112 -12.78 7.02 0.08
N LEU A 113 -13.22 8.27 0.23
CA LEU A 113 -12.57 9.25 1.10
C LEU A 113 -12.65 8.86 2.57
N LYS A 114 -13.79 8.31 3.00
CA LYS A 114 -13.97 7.79 4.36
C LYS A 114 -12.98 6.66 4.63
N LEU A 115 -12.89 5.66 3.74
CA LEU A 115 -11.92 4.57 3.84
C LEU A 115 -10.47 5.08 3.90
N TYR A 116 -10.13 6.04 3.03
CA TYR A 116 -8.80 6.65 3.04
C TYR A 116 -8.46 7.35 4.35
N ARG A 117 -9.42 8.10 4.93
CA ARG A 117 -9.25 8.76 6.22
C ARG A 117 -9.04 7.74 7.33
N THR A 118 -9.84 6.68 7.39
CA THR A 118 -9.67 5.60 8.37
C THR A 118 -8.28 4.96 8.26
N MET A 119 -7.78 4.70 7.05
CA MET A 119 -6.43 4.16 6.86
C MET A 119 -5.34 5.11 7.37
N GLN A 120 -5.47 6.42 7.12
CA GLN A 120 -4.51 7.40 7.61
C GLN A 120 -4.56 7.60 9.12
N GLU A 121 -5.74 7.55 9.73
CA GLU A 121 -5.91 7.59 11.17
C GLU A 121 -5.24 6.37 11.83
N CYS A 122 -5.48 5.17 11.31
CA CYS A 122 -4.81 3.95 11.74
C CYS A 122 -3.28 4.06 11.68
N ARG A 123 -2.73 4.51 10.53
CA ARG A 123 -1.28 4.71 10.38
C ARG A 123 -0.74 5.76 11.34
N GLY A 124 -1.45 6.86 11.53
CA GLY A 124 -1.06 7.93 12.45
C GLY A 124 -1.01 7.44 13.90
N PHE A 125 -2.04 6.70 14.31
CA PHE A 125 -2.13 6.09 15.64
C PHE A 125 -0.96 5.13 15.91
N GLU A 126 -0.68 4.21 15.00
CA GLU A 126 0.41 3.23 15.16
C GLU A 126 1.79 3.90 15.19
N ASN A 127 1.99 4.96 14.40
CA ASN A 127 3.21 5.76 14.46
C ASN A 127 3.35 6.47 15.82
N ALA A 128 2.27 7.00 16.38
CA ALA A 128 2.27 7.61 17.70
C ALA A 128 2.52 6.57 18.81
N CYS A 129 1.94 5.38 18.70
CA CYS A 129 2.23 4.23 19.58
C CYS A 129 3.72 3.91 19.54
N ASN A 130 4.31 3.82 18.35
CA ASN A 130 5.74 3.53 18.21
C ASN A 130 6.62 4.59 18.88
N GLN A 131 6.30 5.87 18.69
CA GLN A 131 7.02 6.97 19.35
C GLN A 131 6.92 6.92 20.87
N ASN A 132 5.72 6.71 21.42
CA ASN A 132 5.51 6.63 22.87
C ASN A 132 6.14 5.37 23.48
N TYR A 133 6.21 4.28 22.72
CA TYR A 133 6.91 3.05 23.11
C TYR A 133 8.42 3.27 23.18
N MET A 134 9.01 3.94 22.19
CA MET A 134 10.43 4.34 22.21
C MET A 134 10.76 5.31 23.35
N GLN A 135 9.80 6.16 23.74
CA GLN A 135 9.94 7.05 24.91
C GLN A 135 9.77 6.33 26.26
N GLY A 136 9.47 5.02 26.25
CA GLY A 136 9.26 4.22 27.46
C GLY A 136 7.95 4.51 28.20
N LYS A 137 7.02 5.25 27.58
CA LYS A 137 5.68 5.52 28.12
C LYS A 137 4.75 4.33 27.98
N ILE A 138 4.99 3.49 26.96
CA ILE A 138 4.29 2.22 26.75
C ILE A 138 5.26 1.10 27.13
N ARG A 139 4.77 0.12 27.89
CA ARG A 139 5.56 -1.02 28.36
C ARG A 139 4.86 -2.32 27.98
N GLY A 140 5.64 -3.40 27.89
CA GLY A 140 5.16 -4.72 27.49
C GLY A 140 5.28 -4.95 25.98
N PHE A 141 4.40 -5.77 25.42
CA PHE A 141 4.40 -6.07 24.00
C PHE A 141 3.56 -5.06 23.23
N MET A 142 4.07 -4.63 22.09
CA MET A 142 3.38 -3.75 21.15
C MET A 142 3.56 -4.32 19.74
N HIS A 143 2.44 -4.65 19.11
CA HIS A 143 2.45 -5.13 17.73
C HIS A 143 1.72 -4.11 16.86
N LEU A 144 2.40 -3.66 15.81
CA LEU A 144 1.88 -2.64 14.89
C LEU A 144 1.34 -3.31 13.62
N ASP A 145 0.27 -2.72 13.07
CA ASP A 145 -0.33 -3.08 11.78
C ASP A 145 0.09 -2.14 10.63
N ASN A 146 1.24 -1.47 10.77
CA ASN A 146 1.75 -0.58 9.73
C ASN A 146 1.94 -1.34 8.40
N GLY A 147 1.17 -0.95 7.37
CA GLY A 147 1.13 -1.59 6.05
C GLY A 147 -0.05 -2.54 5.84
N GLN A 148 -0.89 -2.75 6.86
CA GLN A 148 -2.09 -3.61 6.82
C GLN A 148 -3.38 -2.82 7.08
N GLU A 149 -3.37 -1.49 6.99
CA GLU A 149 -4.50 -0.63 7.38
C GLU A 149 -5.73 -0.77 6.48
N SER A 150 -5.55 -1.27 5.25
CA SER A 150 -6.64 -1.55 4.33
C SER A 150 -7.57 -2.65 4.86
N ILE A 151 -7.04 -3.62 5.59
CA ILE A 151 -7.81 -4.74 6.16
C ILE A 151 -8.86 -4.22 7.17
N PRO A 152 -8.50 -3.52 8.26
CA PRO A 152 -9.48 -3.02 9.22
C PRO A 152 -10.40 -1.97 8.62
N GLY A 153 -9.94 -1.14 7.68
CA GLY A 153 -10.77 -0.15 7.00
C GLY A 153 -11.88 -0.78 6.16
N LEU A 154 -11.53 -1.73 5.29
CA LEU A 154 -12.52 -2.43 4.45
C LEU A 154 -13.43 -3.34 5.27
N VAL A 155 -12.90 -4.01 6.31
CA VAL A 155 -13.71 -4.82 7.21
C VAL A 155 -14.72 -3.95 7.94
N ALA A 156 -14.33 -2.79 8.47
CA ALA A 156 -15.25 -1.89 9.17
C ALA A 156 -16.36 -1.34 8.26
N ASP A 157 -16.07 -1.14 6.97
CA ASP A 157 -17.06 -0.70 5.98
C ASP A 157 -18.02 -1.82 5.53
N SER A 158 -17.55 -3.07 5.57
CA SER A 158 -18.32 -4.23 5.09
C SER A 158 -19.21 -4.88 6.15
N ILE A 159 -18.84 -4.80 7.44
CA ILE A 159 -19.58 -5.43 8.54
C ILE A 159 -20.84 -4.64 8.91
N LYS A 160 -21.90 -5.35 9.30
CA LYS A 160 -23.16 -4.76 9.75
C LYS A 160 -23.16 -4.53 11.27
N ASN A 161 -24.02 -3.62 11.71
CA ASN A 161 -24.27 -3.42 13.14
C ASN A 161 -24.87 -4.69 13.75
N GLY A 162 -24.13 -5.34 14.65
CA GLY A 162 -24.51 -6.61 15.28
C GLY A 162 -23.58 -7.78 14.94
N ASP A 163 -22.75 -7.63 13.91
CA ASP A 163 -21.73 -8.63 13.57
C ASP A 163 -20.63 -8.69 14.64
N LYS A 164 -20.13 -9.89 14.89
CA LYS A 164 -19.05 -10.13 15.86
C LYS A 164 -17.72 -10.26 15.15
N LYS A 165 -16.80 -9.34 15.44
CA LYS A 165 -15.41 -9.38 14.95
C LYS A 165 -14.49 -9.94 16.01
N TYR A 166 -13.70 -10.94 15.64
CA TYR A 166 -12.61 -11.47 16.46
C TYR A 166 -11.28 -11.10 15.80
N SER A 167 -10.32 -10.64 16.61
CA SER A 167 -8.96 -10.37 16.16
C SER A 167 -7.94 -11.05 17.07
N TYR A 168 -6.69 -11.03 16.64
CA TYR A 168 -5.52 -11.57 17.35
C TYR A 168 -4.81 -10.44 18.13
N TYR A 169 -3.50 -10.54 18.32
CA TYR A 169 -2.67 -9.61 19.10
C TYR A 169 -2.19 -8.36 18.32
N ARG A 170 -2.65 -8.19 17.08
CA ARG A 170 -2.51 -6.96 16.30
C ARG A 170 -3.90 -6.46 15.94
N GLU A 171 -4.50 -5.76 16.88
CA GLU A 171 -5.90 -5.36 16.78
C GLU A 171 -6.13 -3.87 17.01
N HIS A 172 -5.07 -3.08 17.14
CA HIS A 172 -5.15 -1.64 17.36
C HIS A 172 -5.99 -0.96 16.28
N THR A 173 -5.61 -1.21 15.02
CA THR A 173 -6.28 -0.64 13.84
C THR A 173 -7.69 -1.18 13.67
N HIS A 174 -7.93 -2.44 14.03
CA HIS A 174 -9.26 -3.04 14.04
C HIS A 174 -10.17 -2.42 15.11
N ALA A 175 -9.65 -2.09 16.29
CA ALA A 175 -10.41 -1.42 17.34
C ALA A 175 -10.73 0.04 16.94
N LEU A 176 -9.74 0.76 16.42
CA LEU A 176 -9.89 2.14 15.97
C LEU A 176 -10.92 2.26 14.83
N ALA A 177 -10.82 1.41 13.80
CA ALA A 177 -11.77 1.41 12.69
C ALA A 177 -13.21 1.03 13.12
N SER A 178 -13.37 0.34 14.25
CA SER A 178 -14.68 0.04 14.84
C SER A 178 -15.25 1.18 15.69
N GLY A 179 -14.58 2.33 15.76
CA GLY A 179 -15.06 3.51 16.48
C GLY A 179 -14.71 3.51 17.98
N VAL A 180 -13.69 2.75 18.38
CA VAL A 180 -13.14 2.84 19.75
C VAL A 180 -12.30 4.11 19.87
N ASP A 181 -12.57 4.91 20.90
CA ASP A 181 -11.87 6.16 21.24
C ASP A 181 -10.88 6.01 22.40
#